data_AF-A0A923JI34-F1
#
_entry.id   AF-A0A923JI34-F1
#
_cell.length_a   1.000
_cell.length_b   1.000
_cell.length_c   1.000
_cell.angle_alpha   90.00
_cell.angle_beta   90.00
_cell.angle_gamma   90.00
#
_symmetry.space_group_name_H-M   'P 1'
#
loop_
_entity.id
_entity.type
_entity.pdbx_description
1 polymer ?
#
loop_
_entity_poly.entity_id
_entity_poly.type
_entity_poly.pdbx_seq_one_letter_code
_entity_poly.pdbx_strand_id
1 'polypeptide(L)' 'MLTDLEARVALKELIEKYLKGRDPDFDRLIEIVQDPSRQVPIRGVLEDIRRYNKVQYTKQELELIDDLLYMYG' A
#
# COMPACT_ATOMS: atom_id res chain seq x y z
N MET A 1 -5.32 -7.68 -14.26
CA MET A 1 -3.93 -7.21 -14.12
C MET A 1 -3.96 -5.69 -14.13
N LEU A 2 -3.53 -5.10 -13.03
CA LEU A 2 -3.38 -3.64 -12.89
C LEU A 2 -2.20 -3.16 -13.74
N THR A 3 -2.30 -1.97 -14.29
CA THR A 3 -1.13 -1.22 -14.77
C THR A 3 -0.33 -0.66 -13.59
N ASP A 4 0.93 -0.28 -13.80
CA ASP A 4 1.76 0.31 -12.74
C ASP A 4 1.12 1.56 -12.12
N LEU A 5 0.50 2.39 -12.96
CA LEU A 5 -0.20 3.58 -12.48
C LEU A 5 -1.40 3.21 -11.60
N GLU A 6 -2.23 2.25 -12.04
CA GLU A 6 -3.39 1.79 -11.27
C GLU A 6 -2.97 1.12 -9.95
N ALA A 7 -1.90 0.33 -9.98
CA ALA A 7 -1.36 -0.34 -8.82
C ALA A 7 -0.81 0.66 -7.78
N ARG A 8 -0.08 1.69 -8.21
CA ARG A 8 0.38 2.77 -7.31
C ARG A 8 -0.77 3.58 -6.73
N VAL A 9 -1.79 3.89 -7.54
CA VAL A 9 -2.99 4.59 -7.05
C VAL A 9 -3.74 3.75 -6.02
N ALA A 10 -3.97 2.47 -6.31
CA ALA A 10 -4.68 1.58 -5.39
C ALA A 10 -3.90 1.34 -4.09
N LEU A 11 -2.57 1.20 -4.16
CA LEU A 11 -1.73 1.10 -2.97
C LEU A 11 -1.77 2.38 -2.13
N LYS A 12 -1.75 3.56 -2.78
CA LYS A 12 -1.90 4.84 -2.09
C LYS A 12 -3.21 4.91 -1.32
N GLU A 13 -4.32 4.52 -1.94
CA GLU A 13 -5.64 4.51 -1.27
C GLU A 13 -5.67 3.56 -0.07
N LEU A 14 -5.02 2.39 -0.18
CA LEU A 14 -4.88 1.45 0.92
C LEU A 14 -4.08 2.06 2.10
N ILE A 15 -2.96 2.72 1.79
CA ILE A 15 -2.14 3.43 2.78
C ILE A 15 -2.94 4.54 3.45
N GLU A 16 -3.66 5.36 2.68
CA GLU A 16 -4.52 6.42 3.20
C GLU A 16 -5.62 5.88 4.12
N LYS A 17 -6.21 4.75 3.79
CA LYS A 17 -7.26 4.12 4.59
C LYS A 17 -6.73 3.62 5.95
N TYR A 18 -5.52 3.06 5.97
CA TYR A 18 -5.03 2.34 7.14
C TYR A 18 -4.01 3.10 7.99
N LEU A 19 -3.19 3.96 7.40
CA LEU A 19 -2.06 4.62 8.06
C LEU A 19 -2.26 6.11 8.31
N LYS A 20 -3.18 6.78 7.57
CA LYS A 20 -3.41 8.22 7.73
C LYS A 20 -3.78 8.59 9.17
N GLY A 21 -2.97 9.46 9.78
CA GLY A 21 -3.13 9.91 11.16
C GLY A 21 -2.73 8.89 12.23
N ARG A 22 -2.15 7.75 11.84
CA ARG A 22 -1.64 6.71 12.77
C ARG A 22 -0.14 6.50 12.64
N ASP A 23 0.35 6.50 11.41
CA ASP A 23 1.77 6.33 11.09
C ASP A 23 2.43 7.71 10.99
N PRO A 24 3.48 7.99 11.79
CA PRO A 24 4.23 9.25 11.69
C PRO A 24 4.99 9.39 10.36
N ASP A 25 5.30 8.29 9.69
CA ASP A 25 6.00 8.25 8.40
C ASP A 25 5.03 8.19 7.19
N PHE A 26 3.73 8.39 7.42
CA PHE A 26 2.68 8.33 6.40
C PHE A 26 3.01 9.15 5.14
N ASP A 27 3.37 10.43 5.29
CA ASP A 27 3.62 11.33 4.15
C ASP A 27 4.81 10.83 3.32
N ARG A 28 5.87 10.35 4.00
CA ARG A 28 7.06 9.79 3.35
C ARG A 28 6.73 8.50 2.60
N LEU A 29 5.85 7.66 3.14
CA LEU A 29 5.40 6.43 2.49
C LEU A 29 4.65 6.74 1.18
N ILE A 30 3.79 7.76 1.20
CA ILE A 30 3.05 8.23 0.02
C ILE A 30 4.02 8.76 -1.04
N GLU A 31 5.00 9.58 -0.66
CA GLU A 31 6.03 10.07 -1.58
C GLU A 31 6.77 8.93 -2.28
N ILE A 32 7.15 7.88 -1.54
CA ILE A 32 7.85 6.72 -2.11
C ILE A 32 6.96 5.96 -3.11
N VAL A 33 5.69 5.73 -2.77
CA VAL A 33 4.75 5.00 -3.63
C VAL A 33 4.41 5.79 -4.89
N GLN A 34 4.31 7.11 -4.78
CA GLN A 34 3.99 7.97 -5.93
C GLN A 34 5.19 8.28 -6.83
N ASP A 35 6.43 8.03 -6.39
CA ASP A 35 7.62 8.21 -7.21
C ASP A 35 7.77 7.04 -8.21
N PRO A 36 7.56 7.26 -9.53
CA PRO A 36 7.65 6.20 -10.53
C PRO A 36 9.09 5.69 -10.72
N SER A 37 10.10 6.46 -10.29
CA SER A 37 11.51 6.07 -10.37
C SER A 37 11.93 5.17 -9.20
N ARG A 38 11.05 4.99 -8.20
CA ARG A 38 11.30 4.13 -7.04
C ARG A 38 10.57 2.80 -7.14
N GLN A 39 11.21 1.79 -6.57
CA GLN A 39 10.58 0.51 -6.30
C GLN A 39 9.52 0.67 -5.20
N VAL A 40 8.36 0.05 -5.41
CA VAL A 40 7.25 0.08 -4.47
C VAL A 40 7.52 -0.91 -3.31
N PRO A 41 7.61 -0.45 -2.05
CA PRO A 41 7.95 -1.31 -0.91
C PRO A 41 6.71 -2.05 -0.35
N ILE A 42 6.02 -2.85 -1.17
CA ILE A 42 4.71 -3.43 -0.81
C ILE A 42 4.72 -4.21 0.52
N ARG A 43 5.78 -4.99 0.79
CA ARG A 43 5.87 -5.77 2.05
C ARG A 43 5.99 -4.86 3.27
N GLY A 44 6.82 -3.82 3.20
CA GLY A 44 6.99 -2.85 4.28
C GLY A 44 5.68 -2.11 4.57
N VAL A 45 4.97 -1.69 3.52
CA VAL A 45 3.65 -1.05 3.67
C VAL A 45 2.66 -1.96 4.42
N LEU A 46 2.59 -3.25 4.06
CA LEU A 46 1.67 -4.19 4.72
C LEU A 46 2.08 -4.47 6.18
N GLU A 47 3.37 -4.46 6.49
CA GLU A 47 3.89 -4.56 7.87
C GLU A 47 3.50 -3.35 8.71
N ASP A 48 3.67 -2.14 8.18
CA ASP A 48 3.25 -0.90 8.85
C ASP A 48 1.74 -0.90 9.10
N ILE A 49 0.94 -1.29 8.10
CA ILE A 49 -0.51 -1.42 8.25
C ILE A 49 -0.88 -2.39 9.39
N ARG A 50 -0.23 -3.56 9.47
CA ARG A 50 -0.44 -4.54 10.55
C ARG A 50 0.02 -4.03 11.91
N ARG A 51 1.07 -3.21 11.97
CA ARG A 51 1.61 -2.66 13.20
C ARG A 51 0.66 -1.65 13.85
N TYR A 52 0.08 -0.76 13.05
CA TYR A 52 -0.77 0.32 13.54
C TYR A 52 -2.25 -0.06 13.62
N ASN A 53 -2.65 -1.21 13.08
CA ASN A 53 -4.05 -1.60 13.04
C ASN A 53 -4.22 -3.12 13.11
N LYS A 54 -5.22 -3.58 13.88
CA LYS A 54 -5.70 -4.98 13.83
C LYS A 54 -6.59 -5.14 12.61
N VAL A 55 -5.99 -5.03 11.43
CA VAL A 55 -6.73 -4.94 10.17
C VAL A 55 -7.40 -6.27 9.83
N GLN A 56 -8.70 -6.20 9.60
CA GLN A 56 -9.42 -7.20 8.82
C GLN A 56 -9.65 -6.62 7.43
N TYR A 57 -8.82 -7.04 6.47
CA TYR A 57 -9.02 -6.69 5.08
C TYR A 57 -10.34 -7.29 4.60
N THR A 58 -11.07 -6.52 3.80
CA THR A 58 -12.19 -7.03 3.01
C THR A 58 -11.68 -7.97 1.91
N LYS A 59 -12.58 -8.78 1.33
CA LYS A 59 -12.21 -9.67 0.21
C LYS A 59 -11.62 -8.90 -0.97
N GLN A 60 -12.20 -7.75 -1.31
CA GLN A 60 -11.71 -6.89 -2.40
C GLN A 60 -10.30 -6.36 -2.12
N GLU A 61 -10.03 -5.98 -0.87
CA GLU A 61 -8.68 -5.55 -0.47
C GLU A 61 -7.69 -6.71 -0.49
N LEU A 62 -8.10 -7.93 -0.14
CA LEU A 62 -7.23 -9.10 -0.24
C LEU A 62 -6.88 -9.42 -1.70
N GLU A 63 -7.84 -9.35 -2.61
CA GLU A 63 -7.62 -9.51 -4.05
C GLU A 63 -6.67 -8.42 -4.57
N LEU A 64 -6.89 -7.16 -4.17
CA LEU A 64 -5.98 -6.07 -4.52
C LEU A 64 -4.57 -6.30 -3.97
N ILE A 65 -4.43 -6.73 -2.70
CA ILE A 65 -3.13 -7.00 -2.09
C ILE A 65 -2.41 -8.13 -2.81
N ASP A 66 -3.13 -9.16 -3.26
CA ASP A 66 -2.55 -10.26 -4.04
C ASP A 66 -2.02 -9.75 -5.40
N ASP A 67 -2.80 -8.94 -6.11
CA ASP A 67 -2.36 -8.29 -7.36
C ASP A 67 -1.11 -7.40 -7.13
N LEU A 68 -1.09 -6.62 -6.05
CA LEU A 68 0.04 -5.75 -5.70
C LEU A 68 1.30 -6.55 -5.30
N LEU A 69 1.13 -7.66 -4.59
CA LEU A 69 2.23 -8.57 -4.23
C LEU A 69 2.78 -9.28 -5.45
N TYR A 70 1.92 -9.71 -6.37
CA TYR A 70 2.35 -10.29 -7.64
C TYR A 70 3.17 -9.30 -8.48
N MET A 71 2.79 -8.03 -8.46
CA MET A 71 3.42 -7.00 -9.28
C MET A 71 4.71 -6.43 -8.70
N TYR A 72 4.77 -6.26 -7.37
CA TYR A 72 5.88 -5.55 -6.70
C TYR A 72 6.69 -6.40 -5.71
N GLY A 73 6.28 -7.64 -5.44
CA GLY A 73 6.76 -8.47 -4.32
C GLY A 73 7.78 -9.55 -4.64
#